data_AF-A0A382NPE2-F1
#
_entry.id   AF-A0A382NPE2-F1
#
_cell.length_a   1.000
_cell.length_b   1.000
_cell.length_c   1.000
_cell.angle_alpha   90.00
_cell.angle_beta   90.00
_cell.angle_gamma   90.00
#
_symmetry.space_group_name_H-M   'P 1'
#
loop_
_entity.id
_entity.type
_entity.pdbx_description
1 polymer ?
#
loop_
_entity_poly.entity_id
_entity_poly.type
_entity_poly.pdbx_seq_one_letter_code
_entity_poly.pdbx_strand_id
1 'polypeptide(L)'
;MKLKDNKKFKIFIGVILIILLGIGSFGFGTFKPNNYIIDKITERVELEQSKIAVKLGLHEPEFVYTDQQSFILAVRKCVNYINFTTPHSLRIPSMIIEAQAGLESGWGTSRFAIEGNALFGVRTWDPKLPQIKPKDNPKAVWGVKVYKTKCQSIQDYVDLLNNHPAYKDFRELREEMVIAGVYNYNKLIDTLTLFSTNPNYTTLLKATVNKLKVITAN
;
A
#
# COMPACT_ATOMS: atom_id res chain seq x y z
N MET A 1 -35.55 66.51 -1.00
CA MET A 1 -34.27 65.95 -0.51
C MET A 1 -34.52 64.71 0.34
N LYS A 2 -34.87 63.54 -0.24
CA LYS A 2 -35.12 62.26 0.52
C LYS A 2 -34.84 60.97 -0.28
N LEU A 3 -34.02 61.01 -1.34
CA LEU A 3 -33.72 59.82 -2.18
C LEU A 3 -32.27 59.28 -2.00
N LYS A 4 -31.37 60.06 -1.39
CA LYS A 4 -29.94 59.69 -1.24
C LYS A 4 -29.69 58.73 -0.08
N ASP A 5 -30.50 58.81 0.97
CA ASP A 5 -30.36 57.98 2.18
C ASP A 5 -30.80 56.53 1.96
N ASN A 6 -31.82 56.30 1.12
CA ASN A 6 -32.33 54.96 0.86
C ASN A 6 -31.32 54.09 0.08
N LYS A 7 -30.53 54.68 -0.83
CA LYS A 7 -29.48 53.95 -1.56
C LYS A 7 -28.31 53.60 -0.66
N LYS A 8 -27.83 54.54 0.18
CA LYS A 8 -26.74 54.28 1.14
C LYS A 8 -27.13 53.25 2.20
N PHE A 9 -28.37 53.32 2.69
CA PHE A 9 -28.91 52.36 3.65
C PHE A 9 -29.03 50.94 3.06
N LYS A 10 -29.51 50.81 1.81
CA LYS A 10 -29.52 49.52 1.11
C LYS A 10 -28.13 48.93 0.90
N ILE A 11 -27.14 49.77 0.58
CA ILE A 11 -25.73 49.34 0.46
C ILE A 11 -25.20 48.87 1.83
N PHE A 12 -25.47 49.60 2.89
CA PHE A 12 -25.06 49.24 4.25
C PHE A 12 -25.65 47.90 4.71
N ILE A 13 -26.95 47.67 4.47
CA ILE A 13 -27.59 46.37 4.73
C ILE A 13 -26.96 45.26 3.88
N GLY A 14 -26.69 45.53 2.60
CA GLY A 14 -26.02 44.58 1.72
C GLY A 14 -24.63 44.17 2.22
N VAL A 15 -23.84 45.12 2.72
CA VAL A 15 -22.52 44.86 3.30
C VAL A 15 -22.64 44.01 4.57
N ILE A 16 -23.60 44.32 5.47
CA ILE A 16 -23.84 43.51 6.67
C ILE A 16 -24.24 42.08 6.32
N LEU A 17 -25.11 41.88 5.34
CA LEU A 17 -25.52 40.55 4.89
C LEU A 17 -24.34 39.75 4.33
N ILE A 18 -23.46 40.37 3.55
CA ILE A 18 -22.25 39.72 3.04
C ILE A 18 -21.31 39.32 4.18
N ILE A 19 -21.12 40.18 5.18
CA ILE A 19 -20.29 39.87 6.36
C ILE A 19 -20.90 38.71 7.15
N LEU A 20 -22.21 38.74 7.40
CA LEU A 20 -22.92 37.66 8.10
C LEU A 20 -22.84 36.33 7.35
N LEU A 21 -22.98 36.35 6.01
CA LEU A 21 -22.78 35.17 5.17
C LEU A 21 -21.35 34.65 5.26
N GLY A 22 -20.35 35.55 5.18
CA GLY A 22 -18.94 35.17 5.32
C GLY A 22 -18.62 34.53 6.67
N ILE A 23 -19.08 35.13 7.77
CA ILE A 23 -18.92 34.58 9.13
C ILE A 23 -19.66 33.24 9.26
N GLY A 24 -20.88 33.14 8.72
CA GLY A 24 -21.67 31.91 8.74
C GLY A 24 -20.99 30.78 7.98
N SER A 25 -20.48 31.05 6.78
CA SER A 25 -19.71 30.08 5.98
C SER A 25 -18.40 29.67 6.66
N PHE A 26 -17.66 30.62 7.24
CA PHE A 26 -16.43 30.33 7.99
C PHE A 26 -16.72 29.45 9.22
N GLY A 27 -17.73 29.80 10.01
CA GLY A 27 -18.15 29.02 11.18
C GLY A 27 -18.59 27.61 10.79
N PHE A 28 -19.45 27.49 9.77
CA PHE A 28 -19.90 26.18 9.28
C PHE A 28 -18.73 25.33 8.78
N GLY A 29 -17.81 25.89 7.99
CA GLY A 29 -16.63 25.18 7.51
C GLY A 29 -15.65 24.78 8.63
N THR A 30 -15.56 25.57 9.69
CA THR A 30 -14.71 25.29 10.87
C THR A 30 -15.20 24.09 11.67
N PHE A 31 -16.51 23.96 11.88
CA PHE A 31 -17.09 22.88 12.69
C PHE A 31 -17.59 21.68 11.88
N LYS A 32 -17.74 21.84 10.56
CA LYS A 32 -18.10 20.77 9.61
C LYS A 32 -17.14 20.76 8.43
N PRO A 33 -15.87 20.40 8.65
CA PRO A 33 -14.91 20.23 7.57
C PRO A 33 -15.41 19.19 6.55
N ASN A 34 -15.03 19.37 5.29
CA ASN A 34 -15.36 18.42 4.23
C ASN A 34 -14.58 17.10 4.40
N ASN A 35 -15.06 16.03 3.74
CA ASN A 35 -14.46 14.69 3.85
C ASN A 35 -12.99 14.65 3.45
N TYR A 36 -12.58 15.38 2.41
CA TYR A 36 -11.18 15.42 1.98
C TYR A 36 -10.23 15.96 3.07
N ILE A 37 -10.66 17.00 3.80
CA ILE A 37 -9.90 17.53 4.93
C ILE A 37 -9.89 16.54 6.11
N ILE A 38 -11.02 15.90 6.39
CA ILE A 38 -11.11 14.86 7.42
C ILE A 38 -10.15 13.71 7.12
N ASP A 39 -10.15 13.18 5.89
CA ASP A 39 -9.29 12.06 5.50
C ASP A 39 -7.81 12.42 5.64
N LYS A 40 -7.42 13.64 5.22
CA LYS A 40 -6.05 14.14 5.35
C LYS A 40 -5.61 14.32 6.81
N ILE A 41 -6.53 14.72 7.69
CA ILE A 41 -6.26 14.84 9.13
C ILE A 41 -6.15 13.45 9.76
N THR A 42 -7.09 12.56 9.44
CA THR A 42 -7.09 11.17 9.92
C THR A 42 -5.80 10.46 9.54
N GLU A 43 -5.39 10.54 8.27
CA GLU A 43 -4.12 9.96 7.80
C GLU A 43 -2.91 10.51 8.57
N ARG A 44 -2.86 11.82 8.84
CA ARG A 44 -1.79 12.42 9.65
C ARG A 44 -1.80 11.88 11.08
N VAL A 45 -2.96 11.82 11.71
CA VAL A 45 -3.10 11.35 13.09
C VAL A 45 -2.71 9.88 13.20
N GLU A 46 -3.16 9.04 12.27
CA GLU A 46 -2.80 7.62 12.20
C GLU A 46 -1.29 7.43 12.02
N LEU A 47 -0.64 8.23 11.16
CA LEU A 47 0.80 8.18 10.98
C LEU A 47 1.56 8.60 12.25
N GLU A 48 1.09 9.62 12.98
CA GLU A 48 1.72 10.03 14.24
C GLU A 48 1.53 8.98 15.35
N GLN A 49 0.32 8.41 15.47
CA GLN A 49 0.05 7.30 16.38
C GLN A 49 0.92 6.08 16.05
N SER A 50 1.11 5.82 14.76
CA SER A 50 1.95 4.74 14.28
C SER A 50 3.42 4.92 14.71
N LYS A 51 3.97 6.12 14.51
CA LYS A 51 5.32 6.47 14.98
C LYS A 51 5.46 6.32 16.49
N ILE A 52 4.44 6.72 17.26
CA ILE A 52 4.42 6.56 18.71
C ILE A 52 4.47 5.07 19.08
N ALA A 53 3.64 4.24 18.47
CA ALA A 53 3.62 2.80 18.76
C ALA A 53 4.95 2.12 18.45
N VAL A 54 5.62 2.46 17.33
CA VAL A 54 6.99 2.02 17.04
C VAL A 54 7.95 2.43 18.15
N LYS A 55 7.84 3.68 18.63
CA LYS A 55 8.66 4.20 19.73
C LYS A 55 8.37 3.51 21.08
N LEU A 56 7.16 3.00 21.27
CA LEU A 56 6.73 2.26 22.46
C LEU A 56 7.10 0.77 22.42
N GLY A 57 7.80 0.31 21.39
CA GLY A 57 8.29 -1.07 21.29
C GLY A 57 7.51 -1.97 20.32
N LEU A 58 6.65 -1.40 19.46
CA LEU A 58 6.13 -2.15 18.31
C LEU A 58 7.30 -2.54 17.41
N HIS A 59 7.52 -3.84 17.28
CA HIS A 59 8.58 -4.41 16.46
C HIS A 59 8.02 -5.31 15.36
N GLU A 60 8.87 -5.63 14.40
CA GLU A 60 8.55 -6.56 13.32
C GLU A 60 8.12 -7.92 13.90
N PRO A 61 7.03 -8.54 13.39
CA PRO A 61 6.55 -9.82 13.88
C PRO A 61 7.48 -10.96 13.48
N GLU A 62 7.53 -12.01 14.30
CA GLU A 62 8.24 -13.24 13.93
C GLU A 62 7.61 -13.91 12.70
N PHE A 63 8.47 -14.40 11.79
CA PHE A 63 8.06 -15.07 10.56
C PHE A 63 8.22 -16.58 10.71
N VAL A 64 7.26 -17.22 11.37
CA VAL A 64 7.26 -18.68 11.64
C VAL A 64 6.13 -19.36 10.86
N TYR A 65 6.45 -20.47 10.19
CA TYR A 65 5.50 -21.27 9.44
C TYR A 65 5.95 -22.73 9.33
N THR A 66 4.97 -23.63 9.26
CA THR A 66 5.15 -25.08 9.07
C THR A 66 4.38 -25.60 7.87
N ASP A 67 3.37 -24.87 7.43
CA ASP A 67 2.42 -25.24 6.40
C ASP A 67 2.00 -24.00 5.61
N GLN A 68 1.22 -24.22 4.56
CA GLN A 68 0.79 -23.15 3.66
C GLN A 68 -0.05 -22.08 4.38
N GLN A 69 -0.93 -22.44 5.31
CA GLN A 69 -1.79 -21.49 6.01
C GLN A 69 -0.99 -20.65 7.01
N SER A 70 -0.11 -21.29 7.79
CA SER A 70 0.79 -20.55 8.70
C SER A 70 1.75 -19.63 7.94
N PHE A 71 2.21 -20.02 6.74
CA PHE A 71 2.97 -19.14 5.85
C PHE A 71 2.16 -17.91 5.42
N ILE A 72 0.92 -18.09 4.95
CA ILE A 72 0.05 -16.98 4.54
C ILE A 72 -0.19 -16.03 5.73
N LEU A 73 -0.43 -16.59 6.92
CA LEU A 73 -0.63 -15.79 8.13
C LEU A 73 0.63 -15.00 8.52
N ALA A 74 1.82 -15.59 8.39
CA ALA A 74 3.08 -14.91 8.63
C ALA A 74 3.30 -13.74 7.66
N VAL A 75 3.04 -13.96 6.36
CA VAL A 75 3.07 -12.87 5.35
C VAL A 75 2.07 -11.77 5.73
N ARG A 76 0.83 -12.12 6.05
CA ARG A 76 -0.21 -11.15 6.43
C ARG A 76 0.18 -10.32 7.65
N LYS A 77 0.77 -10.94 8.67
CA LYS A 77 1.27 -10.23 9.86
C LYS A 77 2.33 -9.19 9.48
N CYS A 78 3.31 -9.56 8.64
CA CYS A 78 4.29 -8.59 8.13
C CYS A 78 3.63 -7.47 7.33
N VAL A 79 2.71 -7.80 6.42
CA VAL A 79 2.01 -6.80 5.60
C VAL A 79 1.23 -5.83 6.49
N ASN A 80 0.55 -6.32 7.52
CA ASN A 80 -0.16 -5.47 8.47
C ASN A 80 0.79 -4.57 9.26
N TYR A 81 1.94 -5.11 9.69
CA TYR A 81 3.00 -4.32 10.35
C TYR A 81 3.56 -3.22 9.43
N ILE A 82 3.81 -3.54 8.16
CA ILE A 82 4.25 -2.56 7.15
C ILE A 82 3.16 -1.50 6.91
N ASN A 83 1.92 -1.94 6.74
CA ASN A 83 0.78 -1.06 6.51
C ASN A 83 0.51 -0.11 7.67
N PHE A 84 0.89 -0.48 8.89
CA PHE A 84 0.76 0.36 10.07
C PHE A 84 1.53 1.69 9.91
N THR A 85 2.67 1.70 9.22
CA THR A 85 3.46 2.92 8.93
C THR A 85 3.27 3.44 7.51
N THR A 86 2.54 2.70 6.66
CA THR A 86 2.32 3.05 5.24
C THR A 86 1.03 3.85 5.08
N PRO A 87 1.08 5.04 4.44
CA PRO A 87 -0.10 5.83 4.06
C PRO A 87 -1.14 5.01 3.29
N HIS A 88 -2.44 5.27 3.51
CA HIS A 88 -3.53 4.47 2.92
C HIS A 88 -3.42 4.36 1.39
N SER A 89 -3.06 5.46 0.73
CA SER A 89 -2.87 5.56 -0.72
C SER A 89 -1.74 4.68 -1.28
N LEU A 90 -0.77 4.29 -0.44
CA LEU A 90 0.39 3.49 -0.82
C LEU A 90 0.26 2.00 -0.44
N ARG A 91 -0.77 1.64 0.33
CA ARG A 91 -1.00 0.25 0.75
C ARG A 91 -1.35 -0.61 -0.45
N ILE A 92 -0.87 -1.84 -0.43
CA ILE A 92 -1.14 -2.83 -1.48
C ILE A 92 -2.06 -3.88 -0.88
N PRO A 93 -3.11 -4.33 -1.60
CA PRO A 93 -4.03 -5.33 -1.07
C PRO A 93 -3.29 -6.60 -0.61
N SER A 94 -3.43 -6.95 0.68
CA SER A 94 -2.61 -7.99 1.32
C SER A 94 -2.70 -9.34 0.61
N MET A 95 -3.88 -9.71 0.09
CA MET A 95 -4.07 -10.97 -0.64
C MET A 95 -3.21 -11.05 -1.91
N ILE A 96 -2.92 -9.93 -2.58
CA ILE A 96 -2.03 -9.91 -3.75
C ILE A 96 -0.59 -10.26 -3.31
N ILE A 97 -0.12 -9.62 -2.23
CA ILE A 97 1.21 -9.89 -1.67
C ILE A 97 1.32 -11.33 -1.18
N GLU A 98 0.31 -11.83 -0.45
CA GLU A 98 0.26 -13.20 0.07
C GLU A 98 0.31 -14.22 -1.08
N ALA A 99 -0.46 -14.01 -2.14
CA ALA A 99 -0.48 -14.89 -3.29
C ALA A 99 0.84 -14.86 -4.07
N GLN A 100 1.42 -13.68 -4.30
CA GLN A 100 2.72 -13.57 -4.98
C GLN A 100 3.84 -14.14 -4.13
N ALA A 101 3.89 -13.87 -2.83
CA ALA A 101 4.86 -14.49 -1.93
C ALA A 101 4.77 -16.02 -2.01
N GLY A 102 3.55 -16.58 -1.99
CA GLY A 102 3.33 -18.02 -2.15
C GLY A 102 3.83 -18.56 -3.49
N LEU A 103 3.49 -17.90 -4.59
CA LEU A 103 3.88 -18.34 -5.94
C LEU A 103 5.39 -18.24 -6.18
N GLU A 104 6.02 -17.13 -5.80
CA GLU A 104 7.43 -16.85 -6.10
C GLU A 104 8.40 -17.63 -5.19
N SER A 105 7.98 -17.91 -3.95
CA SER A 105 8.80 -18.66 -3.00
C SER A 105 8.44 -20.13 -2.86
N GLY A 106 7.42 -20.61 -3.57
CA GLY A 106 6.87 -21.95 -3.35
C GLY A 106 6.38 -22.11 -1.91
N TRP A 107 5.59 -21.16 -1.41
CA TRP A 107 5.11 -21.11 -0.02
C TRP A 107 6.24 -21.11 1.02
N GLY A 108 7.33 -20.40 0.71
CA GLY A 108 8.48 -20.23 1.58
C GLY A 108 9.50 -21.37 1.54
N THR A 109 9.35 -22.34 0.64
CA THR A 109 10.25 -23.51 0.54
C THR A 109 11.42 -23.32 -0.43
N SER A 110 11.38 -22.27 -1.27
CA SER A 110 12.46 -21.92 -2.18
C SER A 110 13.76 -21.67 -1.42
N ARG A 111 14.88 -22.10 -2.01
CA ARG A 111 16.22 -21.86 -1.46
C ARG A 111 16.47 -20.37 -1.18
N PHE A 112 16.05 -19.49 -2.08
CA PHE A 112 16.24 -18.04 -1.89
C PHE A 112 15.42 -17.50 -0.70
N ALA A 113 14.25 -18.09 -0.44
CA ALA A 113 13.43 -17.75 0.71
C ALA A 113 14.03 -18.28 2.02
N ILE A 114 14.61 -19.49 2.00
CA ILE A 114 15.24 -20.10 3.18
C ILE A 114 16.58 -19.45 3.50
N GLU A 115 17.51 -19.41 2.55
CA GLU A 115 18.89 -18.93 2.75
C GLU A 115 18.98 -17.40 2.72
N GLY A 116 18.15 -16.74 1.90
CA GLY A 116 18.25 -15.29 1.64
C GLY A 116 17.10 -14.46 2.19
N ASN A 117 16.11 -15.07 2.85
CA ASN A 117 14.86 -14.43 3.23
C ASN A 117 14.10 -13.75 2.07
N ALA A 118 14.41 -14.12 0.82
CA ALA A 118 13.89 -13.45 -0.37
C ALA A 118 12.63 -14.15 -0.90
N LEU A 119 11.45 -13.68 -0.48
CA LEU A 119 10.18 -14.29 -0.88
C LEU A 119 9.80 -14.03 -2.36
N PHE A 120 10.26 -12.92 -2.93
CA PHE A 120 9.85 -12.46 -4.27
C PHE A 120 10.95 -12.58 -5.33
N GLY A 121 12.12 -13.11 -4.96
CA GLY A 121 13.22 -13.31 -5.92
C GLY A 121 13.79 -12.02 -6.55
N VAL A 122 13.64 -10.86 -5.88
CA VAL A 122 14.11 -9.56 -6.40
C VAL A 122 15.60 -9.62 -6.73
N ARG A 123 15.94 -9.27 -7.96
CA ARG A 123 17.32 -9.29 -8.46
C ARG A 123 18.05 -7.99 -8.16
N THR A 124 19.37 -8.09 -8.02
CA THR A 124 20.29 -6.96 -7.98
C THR A 124 21.51 -7.23 -8.87
N TRP A 125 22.03 -6.17 -9.48
CA TRP A 125 23.30 -6.17 -10.23
C TRP A 125 24.43 -5.50 -9.46
N ASP A 126 24.13 -4.89 -8.31
CA ASP A 126 25.15 -4.26 -7.47
C ASP A 126 25.94 -5.37 -6.74
N PRO A 127 27.25 -5.55 -7.03
CA PRO A 127 28.07 -6.55 -6.37
C PRO A 127 28.30 -6.25 -4.89
N LYS A 128 28.04 -5.02 -4.42
CA LYS A 128 28.20 -4.62 -3.01
C LYS A 128 27.03 -5.09 -2.14
N LEU A 129 25.87 -5.35 -2.73
CA LEU A 129 24.70 -5.81 -1.98
C LEU A 129 24.77 -7.33 -1.75
N PRO A 130 24.42 -7.80 -0.52
CA PRO A 130 24.26 -9.22 -0.23
C PRO A 130 23.30 -9.88 -1.23
N GLN A 131 23.76 -10.94 -1.89
CA GLN A 131 23.00 -11.62 -2.93
C GLN A 131 23.38 -13.11 -3.02
N ILE A 132 22.42 -13.93 -3.43
CA ILE A 132 22.63 -15.36 -3.71
C ILE A 132 22.56 -15.57 -5.22
N LYS A 133 23.59 -16.22 -5.77
CA LYS A 133 23.61 -16.60 -7.19
C LYS A 133 22.75 -17.83 -7.44
N PRO A 134 22.09 -17.95 -8.61
CA PRO A 134 21.43 -19.19 -9.01
C PRO A 134 22.43 -20.36 -9.02
N LYS A 135 21.98 -21.55 -8.61
CA LYS A 135 22.85 -22.76 -8.61
C LYS A 135 23.32 -23.10 -10.04
N ASP A 136 22.43 -22.94 -11.01
CA ASP A 136 22.71 -23.26 -12.41
C ASP A 136 23.51 -22.15 -13.13
N ASN A 137 23.70 -20.98 -12.48
CA ASN A 137 24.50 -19.89 -13.03
C ASN A 137 25.25 -19.13 -11.92
N PRO A 138 26.28 -19.75 -11.31
CA PRO A 138 27.04 -19.13 -10.23
C PRO A 138 27.89 -17.93 -10.69
N LYS A 139 28.14 -17.80 -12.01
CA LYS A 139 28.89 -16.69 -12.62
C LYS A 139 27.99 -15.55 -13.11
N ALA A 140 26.68 -15.59 -12.82
CA ALA A 140 25.77 -14.53 -13.21
C ALA A 140 26.23 -13.16 -12.68
N VAL A 141 26.21 -12.13 -13.53
CA VAL A 141 26.51 -10.74 -13.11
C VAL A 141 25.52 -10.21 -12.08
N TRP A 142 24.30 -10.77 -12.06
CA TRP A 142 23.24 -10.46 -11.11
C TRP A 142 23.08 -11.57 -10.06
N GLY A 143 22.35 -11.29 -8.99
CA GLY A 143 21.96 -12.27 -7.97
C GLY A 143 20.63 -11.86 -7.34
N VAL A 144 20.03 -12.78 -6.56
CA VAL A 144 18.82 -12.50 -5.79
C VAL A 144 19.23 -11.82 -4.49
N LYS A 145 18.63 -10.67 -4.16
CA LYS A 145 18.93 -9.92 -2.93
C LYS A 145 18.77 -10.80 -1.69
N VAL A 146 19.61 -10.58 -0.69
CA VAL A 146 19.48 -11.19 0.65
C VAL A 146 18.98 -10.15 1.65
N TYR A 147 18.05 -10.55 2.49
CA TYR A 147 17.43 -9.70 3.51
C TYR A 147 17.72 -10.25 4.91
N LYS A 148 17.71 -9.37 5.92
CA LYS A 148 17.88 -9.81 7.31
C LYS A 148 16.67 -10.62 7.78
N THR A 149 15.48 -10.25 7.32
CA THR A 149 14.23 -10.90 7.66
C THR A 149 13.33 -11.05 6.44
N LYS A 150 12.34 -11.94 6.53
CA LYS A 150 11.36 -12.13 5.46
C LYS A 150 10.42 -10.93 5.31
N CYS A 151 10.06 -10.26 6.40
CA CYS A 151 9.27 -9.02 6.31
C CYS A 151 10.04 -7.91 5.58
N GLN A 152 11.37 -7.81 5.70
CA GLN A 152 12.16 -6.87 4.88
C GLN A 152 12.07 -7.15 3.38
N SER A 153 11.99 -8.42 2.97
CA SER A 153 11.76 -8.75 1.56
C SER A 153 10.36 -8.34 1.09
N ILE A 154 9.36 -8.40 1.99
CA ILE A 154 8.01 -7.90 1.73
C ILE A 154 8.01 -6.37 1.63
N GLN A 155 8.75 -5.67 2.49
CA GLN A 155 8.90 -4.22 2.40
C GLN A 155 9.54 -3.81 1.07
N ASP A 156 10.68 -4.40 0.68
CA ASP A 156 11.35 -4.10 -0.61
C ASP A 156 10.42 -4.39 -1.80
N TYR A 157 9.56 -5.41 -1.69
CA TYR A 157 8.56 -5.70 -2.70
C TYR A 157 7.43 -4.67 -2.77
N VAL A 158 6.91 -4.22 -1.62
CA VAL A 158 5.93 -3.13 -1.53
C VAL A 158 6.52 -1.85 -2.13
N ASP A 159 7.77 -1.54 -1.80
CA ASP A 159 8.48 -0.37 -2.32
C ASP A 159 8.71 -0.47 -3.83
N LEU A 160 9.02 -1.66 -4.35
CA LEU A 160 9.14 -1.91 -5.78
C LEU A 160 7.83 -1.57 -6.51
N LEU A 161 6.69 -2.08 -6.04
CA LEU A 161 5.38 -1.79 -6.66
C LEU A 161 5.02 -0.30 -6.55
N ASN A 162 5.38 0.35 -5.44
CA ASN A 162 5.11 1.76 -5.21
C ASN A 162 6.01 2.73 -6.00
N ASN A 163 7.22 2.33 -6.39
CA ASN A 163 8.20 3.27 -6.95
C ASN A 163 8.69 2.91 -8.35
N HIS A 164 8.68 1.64 -8.75
CA HIS A 164 9.31 1.23 -10.00
C HIS A 164 8.44 1.62 -11.22
N PRO A 165 9.01 2.19 -12.30
CA PRO A 165 8.26 2.64 -13.47
C PRO A 165 7.39 1.56 -14.13
N ALA A 166 7.85 0.30 -14.12
CA ALA A 166 7.10 -0.84 -14.66
C ALA A 166 5.71 -1.05 -14.03
N TYR A 167 5.47 -0.54 -12.81
CA TYR A 167 4.19 -0.69 -12.11
C TYR A 167 3.39 0.60 -12.08
N LYS A 168 3.61 1.51 -13.04
CA LYS A 168 2.86 2.76 -13.15
C LYS A 168 1.35 2.48 -13.26
N ASP A 169 0.96 1.62 -14.20
CA ASP A 169 -0.46 1.29 -14.44
C ASP A 169 -1.11 0.64 -13.21
N PHE A 170 -0.35 -0.17 -12.47
CA PHE A 170 -0.81 -0.74 -11.19
C PHE A 170 -1.13 0.35 -10.17
N ARG A 171 -0.27 1.38 -10.06
CA ARG A 171 -0.47 2.49 -9.11
C ARG A 171 -1.64 3.37 -9.49
N GLU A 172 -1.76 3.75 -10.76
CA GLU A 172 -2.86 4.57 -11.27
C GLU A 172 -4.20 3.88 -11.04
N LEU A 173 -4.30 2.60 -11.42
CA LEU A 173 -5.52 1.82 -11.22
C LEU A 173 -5.84 1.61 -9.73
N ARG A 174 -4.83 1.42 -8.89
CA ARG A 174 -5.02 1.31 -7.44
C ARG A 174 -5.55 2.61 -6.84
N GLU A 175 -5.01 3.76 -7.25
CA GLU A 175 -5.46 5.06 -6.75
C GLU A 175 -6.93 5.31 -7.07
N GLU A 176 -7.37 4.98 -8.29
CA GLU A 176 -8.79 5.03 -8.68
C GLU A 176 -9.67 4.16 -7.76
N MET A 177 -9.21 2.94 -7.43
CA MET A 177 -9.95 2.03 -6.55
C MET A 177 -9.98 2.48 -5.09
N VAL A 178 -8.91 3.13 -4.60
CA VAL A 178 -8.88 3.74 -3.27
C VAL A 178 -9.93 4.84 -3.19
N ILE A 179 -10.01 5.70 -4.19
CA ILE A 179 -11.01 6.78 -4.27
C ILE A 179 -12.43 6.21 -4.35
N ALA A 180 -12.62 5.13 -5.13
CA ALA A 180 -13.92 4.47 -5.26
C ALA A 180 -14.32 3.65 -4.01
N GLY A 181 -13.40 3.36 -3.10
CA GLY A 181 -13.63 2.55 -1.90
C GLY A 181 -13.84 1.05 -2.16
N VAL A 182 -13.60 0.56 -3.38
CA VAL A 182 -13.82 -0.85 -3.76
C VAL A 182 -12.66 -1.37 -4.60
N TYR A 183 -12.03 -2.45 -4.13
CA TYR A 183 -10.94 -3.11 -4.85
C TYR A 183 -11.44 -4.20 -5.80
N ASN A 184 -11.12 -4.08 -7.09
CA ASN A 184 -11.21 -5.18 -8.03
C ASN A 184 -9.84 -5.85 -8.20
N TYR A 185 -9.61 -6.89 -7.41
CA TYR A 185 -8.37 -7.69 -7.43
C TYR A 185 -7.99 -8.17 -8.83
N ASN A 186 -8.96 -8.60 -9.65
CA ASN A 186 -8.66 -9.14 -10.97
C ASN A 186 -8.06 -8.07 -11.89
N LYS A 187 -8.64 -6.87 -11.90
CA LYS A 187 -8.14 -5.76 -12.71
C LYS A 187 -6.75 -5.30 -12.23
N LEU A 188 -6.51 -5.24 -10.92
CA LEU A 188 -5.18 -4.92 -10.39
C LEU A 188 -4.16 -5.97 -10.80
N ILE A 189 -4.48 -7.25 -10.67
CA ILE A 189 -3.58 -8.35 -11.05
C ILE A 189 -3.24 -8.31 -12.54
N ASP A 190 -4.16 -7.89 -13.41
CA ASP A 190 -3.90 -7.76 -14.84
C ASP A 190 -2.80 -6.74 -15.18
N THR A 191 -2.51 -5.79 -14.30
CA THR A 191 -1.41 -4.82 -14.48
C THR A 191 -0.04 -5.34 -14.00
N LEU A 192 0.01 -6.53 -13.38
CA LEU A 192 1.24 -7.12 -12.82
C LEU A 192 1.96 -8.08 -13.79
N THR A 193 1.68 -8.01 -15.08
CA THR A 193 2.28 -8.87 -16.11
C THR A 193 3.81 -8.77 -16.14
N LEU A 194 4.37 -7.59 -15.90
CA LEU A 194 5.82 -7.34 -15.95
C LEU A 194 6.60 -7.96 -14.79
N PHE A 195 5.91 -8.52 -13.77
CA PHE A 195 6.60 -9.21 -12.69
C PHE A 195 7.20 -10.55 -13.13
N SER A 196 6.60 -11.21 -14.13
CA SER A 196 7.02 -12.53 -14.60
C SER A 196 7.07 -12.61 -16.12
N THR A 197 7.99 -13.39 -16.67
CA THR A 197 8.03 -13.68 -18.11
C THR A 197 7.01 -14.75 -18.52
N ASN A 198 6.29 -15.35 -17.57
CA ASN A 198 5.26 -16.34 -17.84
C ASN A 198 3.98 -15.66 -18.38
N PRO A 199 3.52 -15.99 -19.60
CA PRO A 199 2.32 -15.37 -20.17
C PRO A 199 1.05 -15.68 -19.36
N ASN A 200 1.02 -16.77 -18.59
CA ASN A 200 -0.11 -17.19 -17.77
C ASN A 200 -0.01 -16.71 -16.32
N TYR A 201 0.93 -15.80 -16.01
CA TYR A 201 1.20 -15.38 -14.64
C TYR A 201 -0.02 -14.79 -13.93
N THR A 202 -0.69 -13.83 -14.56
CA THR A 202 -1.85 -13.14 -13.97
C THR A 202 -3.02 -14.09 -13.74
N THR A 203 -3.22 -15.08 -14.61
CA THR A 203 -4.20 -16.14 -14.45
C THR A 203 -3.90 -17.00 -13.21
N LEU A 204 -2.64 -17.43 -13.04
CA LEU A 204 -2.22 -18.20 -11.87
C LEU A 204 -2.37 -17.39 -10.58
N LEU A 205 -2.03 -16.11 -10.62
CA LEU A 205 -2.15 -15.20 -9.48
C LEU A 205 -3.63 -14.99 -9.09
N LYS A 206 -4.53 -14.78 -10.06
CA LYS A 206 -5.98 -14.69 -9.81
C LYS A 206 -6.53 -15.96 -9.17
N ALA A 207 -6.15 -17.13 -9.69
CA ALA A 207 -6.57 -18.42 -9.12
C ALA A 207 -6.08 -18.57 -7.67
N THR A 208 -4.83 -18.17 -7.41
CA THR A 208 -4.25 -18.21 -6.07
C THR A 208 -4.97 -17.27 -5.10
N VAL A 209 -5.24 -16.02 -5.50
CA VAL A 209 -6.02 -15.07 -4.70
C VAL A 209 -7.43 -15.60 -4.40
N ASN A 210 -8.10 -16.24 -5.38
CA ASN A 210 -9.41 -16.84 -5.13
C ASN A 210 -9.34 -18.00 -4.13
N LYS A 211 -8.30 -18.83 -4.19
CA LYS A 211 -8.05 -19.87 -3.19
C LYS A 211 -7.84 -19.26 -1.79
N LEU A 212 -7.09 -18.15 -1.69
CA LEU A 212 -6.86 -17.45 -0.42
C LEU A 212 -8.17 -16.92 0.18
N LYS A 213 -9.06 -16.33 -0.64
CA LYS A 213 -10.37 -15.82 -0.18
C LYS A 213 -11.19 -16.91 0.51
N VAL A 214 -11.20 -18.13 -0.06
CA VAL A 214 -11.90 -19.27 0.53
C VAL A 214 -11.28 -19.70 1.85
N ILE A 215 -9.94 -19.73 1.94
CA ILE A 215 -9.23 -20.09 3.18
C ILE A 215 -9.52 -19.08 4.30
N THR A 216 -9.64 -17.79 3.97
CA THR A 216 -9.85 -16.72 4.96
C THR A 216 -11.30 -16.48 5.36
N ALA A 217 -12.25 -17.05 4.60
CA ALA A 217 -13.68 -16.90 4.87
C ALA A 217 -14.21 -17.97 5.84
N ASN A 218 -13.42 -19.01 6.11
CA ASN A 218 -13.66 -20.04 7.11
C ASN A 218 -12.81 -19.77 8.36
#